data_AF-K6W7G2-F1
#
_entry.id   AF-K6W7G2-F1
#
_cell.length_a   1.000
_cell.length_b   1.000
_cell.length_c   1.000
_cell.angle_alpha   90.00
_cell.angle_beta   90.00
_cell.angle_gamma   90.00
#
_symmetry.space_group_name_H-M   'P 1'
#
loop_
_entity.id
_entity.type
_entity.pdbx_description
1 polymer ?
#
loop_
_entity_poly.entity_id
_entity_poly.type
_entity_poly.pdbx_seq_one_letter_code
_entity_poly.pdbx_strand_id
1 'polypeptide(L)'
;MPKEAETAKWLMTFVPITIIITLVLAVASQGSAIQTVGVTTWICEHLLATIGLICTLLAVGVIVFLCRNVLLAEADKWSDLKSQAGWFSDAFSKHAVGLPLFPASDDFTRAEAKAASDATAAEYNALTTTTQRIIELSEAENTRKEFRKFSIGYIICLLVIIIGLVVSFVSIATAPTSPEEITKPTSVTIHMPHMPPTAEDQKKFTANTGCTVLGETTAIAVGGFWDHPKLRLIGPGCTTSDWTPPDDLGIVIVPK
;
A
#
# COMPACT_ATOMS: atom_id res chain seq x y z
N MET A 1 21.69 3.79 22.62
CA MET A 1 21.21 3.77 21.23
C MET A 1 21.10 5.23 20.77
N PRO A 2 21.57 5.57 19.57
CA PRO A 2 21.39 6.91 19.01
C PRO A 2 19.89 7.23 18.88
N LYS A 3 19.48 8.47 19.18
CA LYS A 3 18.07 8.92 19.14
C LYS A 3 17.45 8.73 17.74
N GLU A 4 18.30 8.78 16.73
CA GLU A 4 17.99 8.56 15.32
C GLU A 4 17.47 7.13 15.07
N ALA A 5 18.07 6.12 15.72
CA ALA A 5 17.65 4.73 15.60
C ALA A 5 16.31 4.47 16.31
N GLU A 6 16.08 5.09 17.47
CA GLU A 6 14.79 5.01 18.16
C GLU A 6 13.66 5.62 17.32
N THR A 7 13.94 6.75 16.67
CA THR A 7 12.97 7.41 15.78
C THR A 7 12.63 6.52 14.58
N ALA A 8 13.64 5.92 13.94
CA ALA A 8 13.44 5.00 12.82
C ALA A 8 12.63 3.76 13.22
N LYS A 9 12.86 3.22 14.42
CA LYS A 9 12.10 2.09 14.98
C LYS A 9 10.62 2.41 15.15
N TRP A 10 10.30 3.56 15.73
CA TRP A 10 8.90 4.00 15.89
C TRP A 10 8.22 4.22 14.55
N LEU A 11 8.90 4.85 13.58
CA LEU A 11 8.36 5.06 12.24
C LEU A 11 8.14 3.73 11.50
N MET A 12 9.08 2.79 11.60
CA MET A 12 8.93 1.44 11.02
C MET A 12 7.73 0.70 11.61
N THR A 13 7.41 0.92 12.89
CA THR A 13 6.32 0.22 13.57
C THR A 13 4.97 0.79 13.14
N PHE A 14 4.79 2.11 13.16
CA PHE A 14 3.47 2.70 12.98
C PHE A 14 3.10 3.01 11.53
N VAL A 15 4.04 3.49 10.72
CA VAL A 15 3.73 3.99 9.37
C VAL A 15 3.19 2.89 8.44
N PRO A 16 3.80 1.69 8.35
CA PRO A 16 3.26 0.62 7.53
C PRO A 16 1.87 0.17 7.99
N ILE A 17 1.66 0.05 9.30
CA ILE A 17 0.40 -0.43 9.87
C ILE A 17 -0.73 0.55 9.53
N THR A 18 -0.53 1.85 9.76
CA THR A 18 -1.56 2.86 9.50
C THR A 18 -1.91 2.97 8.01
N ILE A 19 -0.92 2.85 7.12
CA ILE A 19 -1.13 2.89 5.67
C ILE A 19 -1.89 1.65 5.22
N ILE A 20 -1.51 0.45 5.68
CA ILE A 20 -2.22 -0.79 5.33
C ILE A 20 -3.67 -0.74 5.81
N ILE A 21 -3.93 -0.30 7.05
CA ILE A 21 -5.30 -0.15 7.56
C ILE A 21 -6.09 0.83 6.68
N THR A 22 -5.51 1.99 6.35
CA THR A 22 -6.16 2.99 5.49
C THR A 22 -6.49 2.42 4.11
N LEU A 23 -5.55 1.68 3.50
CA LEU A 23 -5.75 1.02 2.20
C LEU A 23 -6.87 -0.01 2.25
N VAL A 24 -6.88 -0.86 3.28
CA VAL A 24 -7.92 -1.88 3.47
C VAL A 24 -9.29 -1.22 3.63
N LEU A 25 -9.40 -0.15 4.42
CA LEU A 25 -10.67 0.56 4.59
C LEU A 25 -11.14 1.22 3.29
N ALA A 26 -10.24 1.79 2.50
CA ALA A 26 -10.57 2.37 1.20
C ALA A 26 -11.13 1.31 0.23
N VAL A 27 -10.49 0.15 0.14
CA VAL A 27 -10.90 -0.94 -0.77
C VAL A 27 -12.12 -1.71 -0.25
N ALA A 28 -12.27 -1.85 1.07
CA ALA A 28 -13.38 -2.63 1.66
C ALA A 28 -14.76 -2.13 1.25
N SER A 29 -14.90 -0.81 1.02
CA SER A 29 -16.14 -0.21 0.50
C SER A 29 -16.58 -0.76 -0.87
N GLN A 30 -15.65 -1.32 -1.64
CA GLN A 30 -15.87 -1.86 -2.98
C GLN A 30 -15.99 -3.39 -3.00
N GLY A 31 -15.98 -4.05 -1.83
CA GLY A 31 -15.93 -5.51 -1.74
C GLY A 31 -17.09 -6.21 -2.46
N SER A 32 -18.29 -5.65 -2.42
CA SER A 32 -19.46 -6.19 -3.13
C SER A 32 -19.33 -6.06 -4.65
N ALA A 33 -18.86 -4.91 -5.15
CA ALA A 33 -18.63 -4.69 -6.58
C ALA A 33 -17.51 -5.59 -7.14
N ILE A 34 -16.46 -5.82 -6.35
CA ILE A 34 -15.36 -6.72 -6.75
C ILE A 34 -15.84 -8.18 -6.82
N GLN A 35 -16.75 -8.60 -5.93
CA GLN A 35 -17.31 -9.95 -5.94
C GLN A 35 -18.23 -10.21 -7.13
N THR A 36 -18.97 -9.19 -7.60
CA THR A 36 -19.90 -9.33 -8.71
C THR A 36 -19.23 -9.26 -10.08
N VAL A 37 -18.30 -8.32 -10.28
CA VAL A 37 -17.65 -8.09 -11.59
C VAL A 37 -16.34 -8.88 -11.75
N GLY A 38 -15.77 -9.35 -10.62
CA GLY A 38 -14.50 -10.06 -10.57
C GLY A 38 -13.29 -9.13 -10.48
N VAL A 39 -12.24 -9.57 -9.79
CA VAL A 39 -11.04 -8.78 -9.48
C VAL A 39 -10.33 -8.26 -10.73
N THR A 40 -10.20 -9.09 -11.77
CA THR A 40 -9.48 -8.72 -13.00
C THR A 40 -10.20 -7.63 -13.78
N THR A 41 -11.53 -7.75 -13.90
CA THR A 41 -12.36 -6.76 -14.59
C THR A 41 -12.35 -5.43 -13.85
N TRP A 42 -12.48 -5.49 -12.52
CA TRP A 42 -12.41 -4.30 -11.67
C TRP A 42 -11.06 -3.58 -11.80
N ILE A 43 -9.94 -4.32 -11.85
CA ILE A 43 -8.60 -3.74 -12.07
C ILE A 43 -8.52 -3.03 -13.42
N CYS A 44 -9.07 -3.62 -14.49
CA CYS A 44 -9.07 -3.01 -15.82
C CYS A 44 -9.90 -1.73 -15.85
N GLU A 45 -11.06 -1.71 -15.19
CA GLU A 45 -11.93 -0.54 -15.10
C GLU A 45 -11.34 0.57 -14.20
N HIS A 46 -10.66 0.18 -13.13
CA HIS A 46 -10.09 1.09 -12.12
C HIS A 46 -8.55 1.08 -12.15
N LEU A 47 -7.97 1.16 -13.35
CA LEU A 47 -6.52 1.06 -13.54
C LEU A 47 -5.74 2.15 -12.77
N LEU A 48 -6.25 3.39 -12.77
CA LEU A 48 -5.63 4.51 -12.05
C LEU A 48 -5.62 4.29 -10.53
N ALA A 49 -6.74 3.81 -9.98
CA ALA A 49 -6.81 3.46 -8.56
C ALA A 49 -5.86 2.30 -8.23
N THR A 50 -5.81 1.28 -9.09
CA THR A 50 -4.91 0.13 -8.91
C THR A 50 -3.44 0.57 -8.91
N ILE A 51 -3.03 1.45 -9.83
CA ILE A 51 -1.68 2.02 -9.85
C ILE A 51 -1.41 2.81 -8.56
N GLY A 52 -2.35 3.64 -8.12
CA GLY A 52 -2.25 4.39 -6.86
C GLY A 52 -2.04 3.48 -5.65
N LEU A 53 -2.81 2.39 -5.54
CA LEU A 53 -2.68 1.38 -4.50
C LEU A 53 -1.30 0.70 -4.53
N ILE A 54 -0.86 0.25 -5.71
CA ILE A 54 0.45 -0.43 -5.89
C ILE A 54 1.59 0.52 -5.51
N CYS A 55 1.59 1.75 -6.01
CA CYS A 55 2.60 2.76 -5.68
C CYS A 55 2.66 3.03 -4.18
N THR A 56 1.51 3.07 -3.50
CA THR A 56 1.43 3.26 -2.05
C THR A 56 2.06 2.08 -1.30
N LEU A 57 1.78 0.84 -1.72
CA LEU A 57 2.38 -0.36 -1.13
C LEU A 57 3.89 -0.43 -1.36
N LEU A 58 4.36 -0.08 -2.55
CA LEU A 58 5.79 -0.02 -2.86
C LEU A 58 6.49 1.04 -2.01
N ALA A 59 5.89 2.22 -1.83
CA ALA A 59 6.43 3.26 -0.97
C ALA A 59 6.59 2.79 0.49
N VAL A 60 5.62 2.02 1.01
CA VAL A 60 5.74 1.39 2.34
C VAL A 60 6.94 0.43 2.38
N GLY A 61 7.09 -0.43 1.37
CA GLY A 61 8.23 -1.35 1.28
C GLY A 61 9.57 -0.62 1.27
N VAL A 62 9.67 0.50 0.54
CA VAL A 62 10.87 1.35 0.52
C VAL A 62 11.14 1.97 1.89
N ILE A 63 10.12 2.49 2.59
CA ILE A 63 10.28 3.03 3.95
C ILE A 63 10.84 1.95 4.89
N VAL A 64 10.28 0.74 4.87
CA VAL A 64 10.77 -0.38 5.70
C VAL A 64 12.21 -0.73 5.36
N PHE A 65 12.57 -0.78 4.08
CA PHE A 65 13.93 -1.02 3.63
C PHE A 65 14.92 0.04 4.13
N LEU A 66 14.56 1.33 4.01
CA LEU A 66 15.39 2.43 4.49
C LEU A 66 15.52 2.43 6.02
N CYS A 67 14.43 2.17 6.75
CA CYS A 67 14.49 2.02 8.21
C CYS A 67 15.41 0.86 8.63
N ARG A 68 15.36 -0.28 7.91
CA ARG A 68 16.27 -1.41 8.15
C ARG A 68 17.73 -0.98 8.01
N ASN A 69 18.07 -0.20 6.99
CA ASN A 69 19.45 0.25 6.78
C ASN A 69 19.93 1.20 7.90
N VAL A 70 19.03 2.03 8.46
CA VAL A 70 19.36 2.87 9.62
C VAL A 70 19.58 2.01 10.88
N LEU A 71 18.74 1.00 11.10
CA LEU A 71 18.84 0.12 12.28
C LEU A 71 20.01 -0.85 12.23
N LEU A 72 20.48 -1.20 11.02
CA LEU A 72 21.64 -2.07 10.78
C LEU A 72 22.90 -1.28 10.39
N ALA A 73 22.94 0.01 10.66
CA ALA A 73 24.13 0.82 10.43
C ALA A 73 25.22 0.39 11.41
N GLU A 74 26.28 -0.23 10.91
CA GLU A 74 27.43 -0.66 11.71
C GLU A 74 28.59 0.34 11.59
N ALA A 75 29.51 0.28 12.55
CA ALA A 75 30.78 0.98 12.47
C ALA A 75 31.60 0.50 11.26
N ASP A 76 32.39 1.40 10.68
CA ASP A 76 33.37 1.00 9.68
C ASP A 76 34.45 0.12 10.33
N LYS A 77 35.08 -0.74 9.52
CA LYS A 77 36.15 -1.61 10.02
C LYS A 77 37.31 -0.76 10.53
N TRP A 78 37.90 -1.16 11.65
CA TRP A 78 39.03 -0.46 12.25
C TRP A 78 40.19 -0.22 11.28
N SER A 79 40.49 -1.19 10.39
CA SER A 79 41.51 -1.05 9.34
C SER A 79 41.26 0.16 8.44
N ASP A 80 39.99 0.39 8.10
CA ASP A 80 39.57 1.41 7.16
C ASP A 80 39.57 2.76 7.86
N LEU A 81 39.05 2.82 9.09
CA LEU A 81 39.08 4.00 9.95
C LEU A 81 40.50 4.52 10.20
N LYS A 82 41.44 3.60 10.47
CA LYS A 82 42.85 3.92 10.70
C LYS A 82 43.53 4.42 9.42
N SER A 83 43.18 3.86 8.26
CA SER A 83 43.76 4.26 6.97
C SER A 83 43.28 5.63 6.48
N GLN A 84 42.13 6.10 6.97
CA GLN A 84 41.53 7.38 6.58
C GLN A 84 42.04 8.53 7.46
N ALA A 85 43.23 9.04 7.15
CA ALA A 85 43.89 10.10 7.92
C ALA A 85 43.01 11.33 8.20
N GLY A 86 42.17 11.73 7.23
CA GLY A 86 41.25 12.86 7.39
C GLY A 86 40.18 12.61 8.46
N TRP A 87 39.55 11.42 8.42
CA TRP A 87 38.55 11.04 9.43
C TRP A 87 39.18 10.87 10.82
N PHE A 88 40.34 10.23 10.87
CA PHE A 88 41.05 9.96 12.12
C PHE A 88 41.47 11.28 12.81
N SER A 89 42.05 12.22 12.07
CA SER A 89 42.38 13.55 12.59
C SER A 89 41.13 14.34 13.04
N ASP A 90 40.03 14.26 12.29
CA ASP A 90 38.77 14.92 12.65
C ASP A 90 38.16 14.33 13.94
N ALA A 91 38.23 13.01 14.14
CA ALA A 91 37.73 12.35 15.35
C ALA A 91 38.44 12.85 16.61
N PHE A 92 39.76 13.03 16.58
CA PHE A 92 40.52 13.56 17.71
C PHE A 92 40.32 15.06 17.92
N SER A 93 40.27 15.85 16.84
CA SER A 93 40.22 17.31 16.93
C SER A 93 38.81 17.87 17.18
N LYS A 94 37.79 17.36 16.49
CA LYS A 94 36.40 17.87 16.56
C LYS A 94 35.54 17.12 17.57
N HIS A 95 35.77 15.81 17.70
CA HIS A 95 34.97 14.95 18.58
C HIS A 95 35.69 14.58 19.89
N ALA A 96 36.96 14.97 20.04
CA ALA A 96 37.74 14.79 21.26
C ALA A 96 37.74 13.35 21.80
N VAL A 97 37.65 12.34 20.92
CA VAL A 97 37.50 10.92 21.30
C VAL A 97 38.63 10.39 22.19
N GLY A 98 39.82 10.95 22.03
CA GLY A 98 41.00 10.59 22.79
C GLY A 98 41.05 11.19 24.20
N LEU A 99 40.31 12.25 24.53
CA LEU A 99 40.47 12.91 25.82
C LEU A 99 39.87 12.11 26.99
N PRO A 100 40.54 12.07 28.16
CA PRO A 100 41.83 12.72 28.49
C PRO A 100 43.08 11.88 28.15
N LEU A 101 42.90 10.68 27.60
CA LEU A 101 43.95 9.66 27.44
C LEU A 101 44.98 10.02 26.35
N PHE A 102 44.50 10.56 25.23
CA PHE A 102 45.29 10.96 24.07
C PHE A 102 44.77 12.32 23.56
N PRO A 103 45.46 13.42 23.86
CA PRO A 103 45.06 14.76 23.44
C PRO A 103 45.06 14.95 21.92
N ALA A 104 45.95 14.23 21.20
CA ALA A 104 46.04 14.26 19.75
C ALA A 104 46.12 12.85 19.14
N SER A 105 45.80 12.75 17.84
CA SER A 105 45.91 11.51 17.05
C SER A 105 47.34 10.96 17.01
N ASP A 106 48.33 11.85 17.03
CA ASP A 106 49.75 11.49 17.00
C ASP A 106 50.19 10.84 18.32
N ASP A 107 49.61 11.27 19.44
CA ASP A 107 49.85 10.65 20.75
C ASP A 107 49.35 9.21 20.77
N PHE A 108 48.16 8.99 20.22
CA PHE A 108 47.57 7.66 20.06
C PHE A 108 48.43 6.78 19.14
N THR A 109 48.84 7.30 17.98
CA THR A 109 49.64 6.54 17.00
C THR A 109 51.01 6.14 17.57
N ARG A 110 51.64 7.04 18.32
CA ARG A 110 52.91 6.75 19.02
C ARG A 110 52.73 5.69 20.11
N ALA A 111 51.65 5.76 20.89
CA ALA A 111 51.35 4.77 21.91
C ALA A 111 51.04 3.39 21.31
N GLU A 112 50.33 3.32 20.19
CA GLU A 112 50.07 2.07 19.48
C GLU A 112 51.35 1.43 18.93
N ALA A 113 52.26 2.23 18.35
CA ALA A 113 53.56 1.75 17.88
C ALA A 113 54.43 1.20 19.03
N LYS A 114 54.37 1.83 20.21
CA LYS A 114 55.07 1.40 21.43
C LYS A 114 54.42 0.16 22.06
N ALA A 115 53.11 -0.04 21.88
CA ALA A 115 52.39 -1.18 22.43
C ALA A 115 52.78 -2.52 21.81
N ALA A 116 53.39 -2.51 20.62
CA ALA A 116 53.94 -3.70 20.00
C ALA A 116 55.22 -4.24 20.69
N SER A 117 55.88 -3.45 21.54
CA SER A 117 57.16 -3.81 22.15
C SER A 117 57.14 -3.91 23.68
N ASP A 118 56.57 -2.95 24.41
CA ASP A 118 56.62 -2.92 25.89
C ASP A 118 55.54 -1.98 26.51
N ALA A 119 54.27 -2.11 26.12
CA ALA A 119 53.20 -1.30 26.74
C ALA A 119 52.89 -1.74 28.17
N THR A 120 52.71 -0.76 29.05
CA THR A 120 52.14 -0.98 30.39
C THR A 120 50.65 -1.32 30.30
N ALA A 121 50.11 -2.01 31.31
CA ALA A 121 48.68 -2.34 31.37
C ALA A 121 47.76 -1.09 31.31
N ALA A 122 48.23 0.05 31.83
CA ALA A 122 47.51 1.32 31.77
C ALA A 122 47.47 1.91 30.35
N GLU A 123 48.59 1.85 29.61
CA GLU A 123 48.65 2.28 28.20
C GLU A 123 47.77 1.39 27.31
N TYR A 124 47.77 0.07 27.55
CA TYR A 124 46.91 -0.86 26.80
C TYR A 124 45.42 -0.61 27.05
N ASN A 125 45.03 -0.35 28.29
CA ASN A 125 43.65 0.01 28.64
C ASN A 125 43.24 1.36 28.02
N ALA A 126 44.14 2.34 28.03
CA ALA A 126 43.91 3.62 27.38
C ALA A 126 43.69 3.47 25.86
N LEU A 127 44.55 2.70 25.19
CA LEU A 127 44.42 2.40 23.76
C LEU A 127 43.10 1.70 23.44
N THR A 128 42.75 0.68 24.22
CA THR A 128 41.50 -0.08 24.03
C THR A 128 40.28 0.83 24.21
N THR A 129 40.27 1.64 25.26
CA THR A 129 39.18 2.58 25.55
C THR A 129 39.01 3.61 24.44
N THR A 130 40.10 4.21 23.96
CA THR A 130 40.04 5.19 22.87
C THR A 130 39.66 4.54 21.54
N THR A 131 40.15 3.34 21.24
CA THR A 131 39.75 2.56 20.05
C THR A 131 38.25 2.31 20.05
N GLN A 132 37.69 1.88 21.18
CA GLN A 132 36.25 1.65 21.32
C GLN A 132 35.45 2.94 21.08
N ARG A 133 35.88 4.08 21.63
CA ARG A 133 35.22 5.38 21.39
C ARG A 133 35.26 5.80 19.94
N ILE A 134 36.35 5.51 19.23
CA ILE A 134 36.49 5.78 17.80
C ILE A 134 35.51 4.92 16.99
N ILE A 135 35.37 3.64 17.33
CA ILE A 135 34.39 2.73 16.72
C ILE A 135 32.95 3.21 16.98
N GLU A 136 32.62 3.55 18.23
CA GLU A 136 31.30 4.08 18.61
C GLU A 136 30.97 5.39 17.88
N LEU A 137 31.96 6.27 17.68
CA LEU A 137 31.78 7.49 16.88
C LEU A 137 31.51 7.18 15.41
N SER A 138 32.25 6.23 14.81
CA SER A 138 32.02 5.79 13.43
C SER A 138 30.61 5.23 13.25
N GLU A 139 30.15 4.38 14.16
CA GLU A 139 28.79 3.84 14.17
C GLU A 139 27.74 4.96 14.20
N ALA A 140 27.93 5.96 15.08
CA ALA A 140 27.03 7.09 15.20
C ALA A 140 27.00 7.97 13.94
N GLU A 141 28.15 8.20 13.30
CA GLU A 141 28.22 8.96 12.04
C GLU A 141 27.57 8.20 10.87
N ASN A 142 27.81 6.90 10.76
CA ASN A 142 27.19 6.06 9.75
C ASN A 142 25.67 5.99 9.94
N THR A 143 25.22 5.85 11.19
CA THR A 143 23.79 5.93 11.53
C THR A 143 23.19 7.26 11.09
N ARG A 144 23.88 8.39 11.31
CA ARG A 144 23.41 9.72 10.86
C ARG A 144 23.37 9.86 9.34
N LYS A 145 24.37 9.33 8.63
CA LYS A 145 24.41 9.34 7.15
C LYS A 145 23.22 8.56 6.59
N GLU A 146 22.99 7.36 7.10
CA GLU A 146 21.83 6.54 6.70
C GLU A 146 20.51 7.20 7.11
N PHE A 147 20.44 7.82 8.29
CA PHE A 147 19.26 8.57 8.72
C PHE A 147 18.94 9.76 7.81
N ARG A 148 19.96 10.45 7.28
CA ARG A 148 19.74 11.54 6.31
C ARG A 148 19.16 11.01 5.00
N LYS A 149 19.67 9.89 4.49
CA LYS A 149 19.10 9.22 3.29
C LYS A 149 17.67 8.77 3.56
N PHE A 150 17.43 8.16 4.72
CA PHE A 150 16.10 7.78 5.19
C PHE A 150 15.16 8.97 5.24
N SER A 151 15.54 10.10 5.84
CA SER A 151 14.69 11.28 5.97
C SER A 151 14.24 11.82 4.60
N ILE A 152 15.16 11.93 3.64
CA ILE A 152 14.84 12.36 2.28
C ILE A 152 13.91 11.34 1.60
N GLY A 153 14.27 10.05 1.66
CA GLY A 153 13.46 8.97 1.07
C GLY A 153 12.06 8.88 1.69
N TYR A 154 11.95 9.10 3.00
CA TYR A 154 10.70 9.10 3.75
C TYR A 154 9.77 10.22 3.27
N ILE A 155 10.28 11.45 3.10
CA ILE A 155 9.49 12.57 2.58
C ILE A 155 8.95 12.25 1.18
N ILE A 156 9.81 11.71 0.29
CA ILE A 156 9.40 11.33 -1.07
C ILE A 156 8.33 10.24 -1.03
N CYS A 157 8.52 9.18 -0.24
CA CYS A 157 7.56 8.10 -0.10
C CYS A 157 6.23 8.59 0.47
N LEU A 158 6.26 9.48 1.46
CA LEU A 158 5.07 10.06 2.07
C LEU A 158 4.26 10.87 1.06
N LEU A 159 4.91 11.64 0.18
CA LEU A 159 4.23 12.31 -0.92
C LEU A 159 3.59 11.32 -1.90
N VAL A 160 4.29 10.24 -2.27
CA VAL A 160 3.75 9.18 -3.13
C VAL A 160 2.53 8.52 -2.48
N ILE A 161 2.57 8.24 -1.18
CA ILE A 161 1.47 7.67 -0.42
C ILE A 161 0.25 8.61 -0.43
N ILE A 162 0.45 9.90 -0.14
CA ILE A 162 -0.64 10.89 -0.14
C ILE A 162 -1.27 10.99 -1.53
N ILE A 163 -0.45 11.14 -2.56
CA ILE A 163 -0.95 11.25 -3.94
C ILE A 163 -1.65 9.96 -4.37
N GLY A 164 -1.07 8.80 -4.08
CA GLY A 164 -1.64 7.49 -4.41
C GLY A 164 -2.99 7.27 -3.74
N LEU A 165 -3.12 7.64 -2.46
CA LEU A 165 -4.38 7.58 -1.73
C LEU A 165 -5.42 8.54 -2.30
N VAL A 166 -5.05 9.80 -2.59
CA VAL A 166 -5.96 10.79 -3.18
C VAL A 166 -6.45 10.33 -4.55
N VAL A 167 -5.55 9.87 -5.43
CA VAL A 167 -5.91 9.36 -6.75
C VAL A 167 -6.84 8.15 -6.62
N SER A 168 -6.52 7.19 -5.75
CA SER A 168 -7.36 6.02 -5.53
C SER A 168 -8.76 6.42 -5.03
N PHE A 169 -8.82 7.32 -4.05
CA PHE A 169 -10.09 7.76 -3.46
C PHE A 169 -10.94 8.55 -4.45
N VAL A 170 -10.33 9.49 -5.20
CA VAL A 170 -11.04 10.25 -6.23
C VAL A 170 -11.51 9.34 -7.33
N SER A 171 -10.65 8.46 -7.87
CA SER A 171 -11.05 7.54 -8.95
C SER A 171 -12.18 6.62 -8.54
N ILE A 172 -12.20 6.15 -7.29
CA ILE A 172 -13.30 5.34 -6.76
C ILE A 172 -14.57 6.18 -6.52
N ALA A 173 -14.43 7.40 -5.98
CA ALA A 173 -15.58 8.27 -5.70
C ALA A 173 -16.22 8.85 -6.98
N THR A 174 -15.45 8.99 -8.06
CA THR A 174 -15.95 9.43 -9.37
C THR A 174 -16.40 8.28 -10.26
N ALA A 175 -16.12 7.03 -9.87
CA ALA A 175 -16.77 5.90 -10.52
C ALA A 175 -18.28 6.04 -10.31
N PRO A 176 -19.11 5.81 -11.33
CA PRO A 176 -20.56 5.95 -11.19
C PRO A 176 -21.06 5.00 -10.09
N THR A 177 -21.27 5.53 -8.89
CA THR A 177 -21.79 4.80 -7.73
C THR A 177 -23.30 4.62 -7.80
N SER A 178 -23.98 5.27 -8.74
CA SER A 178 -25.37 4.99 -9.05
C SER A 178 -25.41 3.90 -10.10
N PRO A 179 -26.18 2.81 -9.91
CA PRO A 179 -26.50 1.93 -11.02
C PRO A 179 -27.05 2.80 -12.15
N GLU A 180 -26.62 2.55 -13.38
CA GLU A 180 -26.92 3.42 -14.50
C GLU A 180 -28.45 3.49 -14.67
N GLU A 181 -29.00 4.71 -14.57
CA GLU A 181 -30.44 4.93 -14.69
C GLU A 181 -30.87 4.73 -16.15
N ILE A 182 -31.97 4.03 -16.35
CA ILE A 182 -32.55 3.81 -17.67
C ILE A 182 -33.26 5.10 -18.09
N THR A 183 -32.52 5.96 -18.80
CA THR A 183 -33.01 7.26 -19.26
C THR A 183 -33.82 7.18 -20.56
N LYS A 184 -33.74 6.07 -21.29
CA LYS A 184 -34.44 5.85 -22.56
C LYS A 184 -35.05 4.45 -22.63
N PRO A 185 -36.26 4.29 -23.22
CA PRO A 185 -36.83 2.98 -23.46
C PRO A 185 -35.90 2.11 -24.31
N THR A 186 -35.40 1.01 -23.73
CA THR A 186 -34.40 0.12 -24.36
C THR A 186 -34.96 -1.29 -24.45
N SER A 187 -34.89 -1.93 -25.63
CA SER A 187 -35.33 -3.32 -25.74
C SER A 187 -34.33 -4.22 -25.01
N VAL A 188 -34.85 -5.17 -24.22
CA VAL A 188 -34.02 -6.09 -23.45
C VAL A 188 -34.42 -7.53 -23.73
N THR A 189 -33.49 -8.45 -23.50
CA THR A 189 -33.73 -9.89 -23.50
C THR A 189 -33.78 -10.38 -22.05
N ILE A 190 -34.80 -11.16 -21.72
CA ILE A 190 -34.97 -11.79 -20.41
C ILE A 190 -34.36 -13.19 -20.48
N HIS A 191 -33.31 -13.43 -19.70
CA HIS A 191 -32.74 -14.76 -19.50
C HIS A 191 -33.19 -15.33 -18.16
N MET A 192 -33.91 -16.45 -18.21
CA MET A 192 -34.28 -17.21 -17.01
C MET A 192 -33.06 -17.98 -16.47
N PRO A 193 -33.04 -18.30 -15.16
CA PRO A 193 -31.94 -19.03 -14.53
C PRO A 193 -31.67 -20.40 -15.17
N HIS A 194 -32.70 -21.02 -15.76
CA HIS A 194 -32.58 -22.27 -16.52
C HIS A 194 -32.95 -22.04 -17.99
N MET A 195 -32.11 -22.54 -18.91
CA MET A 195 -32.44 -22.64 -20.34
C MET A 195 -32.32 -24.09 -20.82
N PRO A 196 -33.42 -24.71 -21.30
CA PRO A 196 -34.78 -24.18 -21.39
C PRO A 196 -35.40 -23.93 -19.99
N PRO A 197 -36.30 -22.94 -19.85
CA PRO A 197 -36.92 -22.61 -18.56
C PRO A 197 -37.75 -23.79 -18.05
N THR A 198 -37.65 -24.06 -16.75
CA THR A 198 -38.42 -25.13 -16.11
C THR A 198 -39.90 -24.76 -16.04
N ALA A 199 -40.78 -25.75 -15.84
CA ALA A 199 -42.21 -25.49 -15.63
C ALA A 199 -42.47 -24.61 -14.39
N GLU A 200 -41.60 -24.68 -13.38
CA GLU A 200 -41.70 -23.84 -12.18
C GLU A 200 -41.32 -22.39 -12.48
N ASP A 201 -40.23 -22.16 -13.23
CA ASP A 201 -39.81 -20.81 -13.65
C ASP A 201 -40.89 -20.14 -14.52
N GLN A 202 -41.48 -20.90 -15.45
CA GLN A 202 -42.60 -20.42 -16.26
C GLN A 202 -43.82 -20.09 -15.40
N LYS A 203 -44.17 -20.96 -14.44
CA LYS A 203 -45.31 -20.72 -13.54
C LYS A 203 -45.10 -19.47 -12.68
N LYS A 204 -43.90 -19.25 -12.15
CA LYS A 204 -43.57 -18.04 -11.37
C LYS A 204 -43.60 -16.78 -12.24
N PHE A 205 -43.04 -16.85 -13.44
CA PHE A 205 -43.09 -15.73 -14.39
C PHE A 205 -44.53 -15.37 -14.77
N THR A 206 -45.36 -16.35 -15.15
CA THR A 206 -46.76 -16.13 -15.49
C THR A 206 -47.57 -15.64 -14.28
N ALA A 207 -47.31 -16.15 -13.07
CA ALA A 207 -47.98 -15.66 -11.87
C ALA A 207 -47.66 -14.19 -11.56
N ASN A 208 -46.41 -13.75 -11.82
CA ASN A 208 -45.96 -12.39 -11.52
C ASN A 208 -46.29 -11.37 -12.62
N THR A 209 -46.40 -11.81 -13.88
CA THR A 209 -46.54 -10.92 -15.06
C THR A 209 -47.85 -11.08 -15.82
N GLY A 210 -48.54 -12.20 -15.62
CA GLY A 210 -49.68 -12.64 -16.43
C GLY A 210 -49.32 -13.20 -17.80
N CYS A 211 -48.09 -12.98 -18.29
CA CYS A 211 -47.69 -13.38 -19.63
C CYS A 211 -47.68 -14.91 -19.78
N THR A 212 -48.32 -15.43 -20.84
CA THR A 212 -48.51 -16.88 -21.04
C THR A 212 -47.37 -17.55 -21.78
N VAL A 213 -46.61 -16.81 -22.59
CA VAL A 213 -45.53 -17.36 -23.42
C VAL A 213 -44.29 -16.45 -23.35
N LEU A 214 -43.23 -16.90 -22.67
CA LEU A 214 -41.99 -16.13 -22.52
C LEU A 214 -41.32 -15.83 -23.87
N GLY A 215 -41.27 -16.80 -24.79
CA GLY A 215 -40.62 -16.64 -26.09
C GLY A 215 -41.29 -15.64 -27.04
N GLU A 216 -42.58 -15.34 -26.80
CA GLU A 216 -43.36 -14.35 -27.56
C GLU A 216 -43.52 -13.03 -26.80
N THR A 217 -42.96 -12.94 -25.59
CA THR A 217 -43.01 -11.73 -24.78
C THR A 217 -41.79 -10.86 -25.09
N THR A 218 -42.05 -9.65 -25.57
CA THR A 218 -41.05 -8.60 -25.71
C THR A 218 -40.95 -7.79 -24.43
N ALA A 219 -39.73 -7.55 -23.96
CA ALA A 219 -39.45 -6.74 -22.79
C ALA A 219 -38.73 -5.45 -23.19
N ILE A 220 -39.18 -4.34 -22.63
CA ILE A 220 -38.59 -3.01 -22.83
C ILE A 220 -38.29 -2.43 -21.46
N ALA A 221 -37.03 -2.14 -21.18
CA ALA A 221 -36.65 -1.38 -20.00
C ALA A 221 -37.12 0.07 -20.17
N VAL A 222 -38.06 0.52 -19.34
CA VAL A 222 -38.72 1.83 -19.45
C VAL A 222 -38.35 2.80 -18.33
N GLY A 223 -37.59 2.35 -17.33
CA GLY A 223 -37.11 3.17 -16.23
C GLY A 223 -36.48 2.33 -15.13
N GLY A 224 -36.22 2.95 -13.98
CA GLY A 224 -35.45 2.32 -12.91
C GLY A 224 -33.97 2.26 -13.26
N PHE A 225 -33.27 1.32 -12.66
CA PHE A 225 -31.83 1.17 -12.78
C PHE A 225 -31.50 -0.18 -13.42
N TRP A 226 -30.35 -0.33 -14.09
CA TRP A 226 -30.03 -1.60 -14.78
C TRP A 226 -29.91 -2.83 -13.85
N ASP A 227 -29.67 -2.62 -12.55
CA ASP A 227 -29.70 -3.66 -11.51
C ASP A 227 -31.13 -4.09 -11.14
N HIS A 228 -32.08 -3.14 -11.08
CA HIS A 228 -33.50 -3.39 -10.83
C HIS A 228 -34.37 -2.64 -11.86
N PRO A 229 -34.38 -3.09 -13.13
CA PRO A 229 -35.02 -2.33 -14.19
C PRO A 229 -36.53 -2.47 -14.09
N LYS A 230 -37.23 -1.36 -14.36
CA LYS A 230 -38.66 -1.37 -14.58
C LYS A 230 -38.92 -1.79 -16.02
N LEU A 231 -39.42 -3.00 -16.21
CA LEU A 231 -39.69 -3.57 -17.53
C LEU A 231 -41.14 -3.35 -17.92
N ARG A 232 -41.36 -3.00 -19.18
CA ARG A 232 -42.64 -3.08 -19.85
C ARG A 232 -42.69 -4.35 -20.66
N LEU A 233 -43.62 -5.23 -20.32
CA LEU A 233 -43.82 -6.51 -20.99
C LEU A 233 -44.94 -6.38 -22.03
N ILE A 234 -44.67 -6.83 -23.25
CA ILE A 234 -45.60 -6.78 -24.37
C ILE A 234 -45.65 -8.19 -24.97
N GLY A 235 -46.79 -8.87 -24.83
CA GLY A 235 -46.98 -10.22 -25.32
C GLY A 235 -48.34 -10.81 -24.96
N PRO A 236 -48.64 -12.04 -25.41
CA PRO A 236 -49.90 -12.71 -25.11
C PRO A 236 -50.12 -12.91 -23.61
N GLY A 237 -51.31 -12.58 -23.14
CA GLY A 237 -51.74 -12.80 -21.75
C GLY A 237 -51.16 -11.84 -20.70
N CYS A 238 -50.19 -10.99 -21.06
CA CYS A 238 -49.58 -10.04 -20.12
C CYS A 238 -50.63 -9.10 -19.50
N THR A 239 -50.79 -9.13 -18.18
CA THR A 239 -51.77 -8.32 -17.44
C THR A 239 -51.15 -7.08 -16.81
N THR A 240 -49.85 -7.13 -16.50
CA THR A 240 -49.10 -6.00 -15.95
C THR A 240 -48.36 -5.28 -17.05
N SER A 241 -48.65 -3.98 -17.24
CA SER A 241 -47.97 -3.14 -18.24
C SER A 241 -46.53 -2.81 -17.84
N ASP A 242 -46.28 -2.71 -16.55
CA ASP A 242 -44.98 -2.37 -15.98
C ASP A 242 -44.68 -3.36 -14.83
N TRP A 243 -43.51 -3.97 -14.84
CA TRP A 243 -43.09 -5.02 -13.92
C TRP A 243 -41.63 -4.80 -13.51
N THR A 244 -41.36 -4.88 -12.21
CA THR A 244 -40.00 -4.92 -11.67
C THR A 244 -39.70 -6.38 -11.30
N PRO A 245 -38.67 -7.01 -11.89
CA PRO A 245 -38.30 -8.37 -11.56
C PRO A 245 -37.95 -8.49 -10.07
N PRO A 246 -38.60 -9.39 -9.32
CA PRO A 246 -38.16 -9.71 -7.97
C PRO A 246 -36.85 -10.51 -8.00
N ASP A 247 -35.99 -10.29 -6.99
CA ASP A 247 -34.64 -10.87 -6.90
C ASP A 247 -34.65 -12.41 -6.82
N ASP A 248 -35.75 -12.99 -6.37
CA ASP A 248 -35.94 -14.43 -6.17
C ASP A 248 -36.10 -15.22 -7.48
N LEU A 249 -36.36 -14.54 -8.59
CA LEU A 249 -36.48 -15.18 -9.91
C LEU A 249 -35.12 -15.45 -10.56
N GLY A 250 -34.02 -14.86 -10.09
CA GLY A 250 -32.68 -15.06 -10.66
C GLY A 250 -32.58 -14.71 -12.15
N ILE A 251 -33.39 -13.75 -12.61
CA ILE A 251 -33.46 -13.35 -14.02
C ILE A 251 -32.30 -12.42 -14.36
N VAL A 252 -31.64 -12.70 -15.47
CA VAL A 252 -30.61 -11.82 -16.04
C VAL A 252 -31.21 -11.03 -17.19
N ILE A 253 -31.06 -9.70 -17.16
CA ILE A 253 -31.61 -8.79 -18.16
C ILE A 253 -30.45 -8.20 -18.95
N VAL A 254 -30.48 -8.39 -20.27
CA VAL A 254 -29.41 -7.93 -21.16
C VAL A 254 -30.01 -6.95 -22.18
N PRO A 255 -29.44 -5.73 -22.34
CA PRO A 255 -29.81 -4.83 -23.43
C PRO A 255 -29.62 -5.50 -24.79
N LYS A 256 -30.57 -5.31 -25.72
CA LYS A 256 -30.41 -5.74 -27.12
C LYS A 256 -29.60 -4.75 -27.94
#